data_AF-A0A9D7V616-F1
#
_entry.id   AF-A0A9D7V616-F1
#
_cell.length_a   1.000
_cell.length_b   1.000
_cell.length_c   1.000
_cell.angle_alpha   90.00
_cell.angle_beta   90.00
_cell.angle_gamma   90.00
#
_symmetry.space_group_name_H-M   'P 1'
#
loop_
_entity.id
_entity.type
_entity.pdbx_description
1 polymer ?
#
loop_
_entity_poly.entity_id
_entity_poly.type
_entity_poly.pdbx_seq_one_letter_code
_entity_poly.pdbx_strand_id
1 'polypeptide(L)'
;MLLQAWQLLQKITTERAIGLYDVLDFEHTLELCDGKGKKAIYHKRETIKLLQDYVAAYTDSAWGRGQIFADYRCSPGVAVDRYQSGHKYYVLISLREAKRRGEILRIGIDRTVKNGFDVSTGWSETQVSHRTRHFRTVVIFPKERLPQGLWLIEANRNRTTPLGDNHIEILPDGRHKVTWETTKPKLFETYTLKWTW
;
A
#
# COMPACT_ATOMS: atom_id res chain seq x y z
N MET A 1 -44.07 3.52 -2.95
CA MET A 1 -43.44 2.90 -1.76
C MET A 1 -42.42 1.81 -2.11
N LEU A 2 -42.74 0.81 -2.94
CA LEU A 2 -41.79 -0.26 -3.33
C LEU A 2 -40.50 0.24 -4.00
N LEU A 3 -40.58 1.26 -4.87
CA LEU A 3 -39.41 1.84 -5.54
C LEU A 3 -38.44 2.54 -4.57
N GLN A 4 -38.99 3.24 -3.57
CA GLN A 4 -38.22 3.92 -2.53
C GLN A 4 -37.57 2.93 -1.58
N ALA A 5 -38.27 1.85 -1.20
CA ALA A 5 -37.71 0.77 -0.40
C ALA A 5 -36.59 0.03 -1.15
N TRP A 6 -36.75 -0.20 -2.45
CA TRP A 6 -35.71 -0.80 -3.31
C TRP A 6 -34.48 0.10 -3.46
N GLN A 7 -34.68 1.40 -3.67
CA GLN A 7 -33.58 2.38 -3.69
C GLN A 7 -32.86 2.48 -2.34
N LEU A 8 -33.61 2.39 -1.22
CA LEU A 8 -33.03 2.38 0.12
C LEU A 8 -32.20 1.11 0.36
N LEU A 9 -32.72 -0.06 -0.04
CA LEU A 9 -32.01 -1.35 0.04
C LEU A 9 -30.76 -1.37 -0.85
N GLN A 10 -30.83 -0.83 -2.06
CA GLN A 10 -29.66 -0.66 -2.93
C GLN A 10 -28.65 0.30 -2.32
N LYS A 11 -29.08 1.41 -1.72
CA LYS A 11 -28.20 2.37 -1.05
C LYS A 11 -27.50 1.75 0.15
N ILE A 12 -28.22 0.99 0.98
CA ILE A 12 -27.67 0.31 2.17
C ILE A 12 -26.69 -0.81 1.78
N THR A 13 -27.01 -1.61 0.76
CA THR A 13 -26.10 -2.68 0.28
C THR A 13 -24.88 -2.10 -0.43
N THR A 14 -25.05 -0.99 -1.15
CA THR A 14 -23.96 -0.26 -1.78
C THR A 14 -23.04 0.37 -0.73
N GLU A 15 -23.56 1.09 0.27
CA GLU A 15 -22.74 1.69 1.33
C GLU A 15 -22.01 0.65 2.19
N ARG A 16 -22.61 -0.52 2.46
CA ARG A 16 -21.94 -1.62 3.18
C ARG A 16 -20.82 -2.28 2.38
N ALA A 17 -20.92 -2.31 1.05
CA ALA A 17 -19.91 -2.92 0.17
C ALA A 17 -18.73 -1.99 -0.16
N ILE A 18 -18.82 -0.69 0.13
CA ILE A 18 -17.84 0.32 -0.32
C ILE A 18 -16.69 0.55 0.67
N GLY A 19 -16.88 0.23 1.95
CA GLY A 19 -15.89 0.53 3.00
C GLY A 19 -16.03 1.95 3.57
N LEU A 20 -15.12 2.35 4.46
CA LEU A 20 -15.19 3.63 5.17
C LEU A 20 -14.79 4.84 4.31
N TYR A 21 -13.99 4.60 3.26
CA TYR A 21 -13.46 5.63 2.37
C TYR A 21 -13.15 5.08 0.98
N ASP A 22 -13.16 5.96 -0.02
CA ASP A 22 -12.58 5.73 -1.34
C ASP A 22 -11.11 6.20 -1.35
N VAL A 23 -10.23 5.44 -1.98
CA VAL A 23 -8.84 5.84 -2.22
C VAL A 23 -8.75 6.52 -3.59
N LEU A 24 -8.49 7.82 -3.59
CA LEU A 24 -8.38 8.61 -4.82
C LEU A 24 -7.02 8.40 -5.49
N ASP A 25 -5.97 8.28 -4.69
CA ASP A 25 -4.59 8.14 -5.13
C ASP A 25 -3.84 7.33 -4.07
N PHE A 26 -3.05 6.34 -4.49
CA PHE A 26 -2.24 5.52 -3.59
C PHE A 26 -0.89 5.26 -4.22
N GLU A 27 0.15 5.82 -3.62
CA GLU A 27 1.53 5.49 -3.90
C GLU A 27 2.19 4.83 -2.69
N HIS A 28 2.99 3.78 -2.93
CA HIS A 28 4.06 3.45 -2.00
C HIS A 28 5.40 3.31 -2.69
N THR A 29 6.45 3.63 -1.93
CA THR A 29 7.85 3.44 -2.31
C THR A 29 8.52 2.54 -1.28
N LEU A 30 9.14 1.45 -1.74
CA LEU A 30 10.08 0.66 -0.96
C LEU A 30 11.50 1.03 -1.38
N GLU A 31 12.22 1.73 -0.52
CA GLU A 31 13.62 2.08 -0.71
C GLU A 31 14.52 1.07 0.00
N LEU A 32 15.34 0.36 -0.77
CA LEU A 32 16.33 -0.58 -0.26
C LEU A 32 17.63 0.19 -0.05
N CYS A 33 18.04 0.33 1.23
CA CYS A 33 19.07 1.30 1.61
C CYS A 33 20.49 0.77 1.54
N ASP A 34 20.68 -0.55 1.44
CA ASP A 34 22.00 -1.18 1.42
C ASP A 34 22.02 -2.45 0.57
N GLY A 35 23.18 -2.74 -0.02
CA GLY A 35 23.40 -3.94 -0.83
C GLY A 35 23.32 -5.26 -0.06
N LYS A 36 23.23 -5.27 1.28
CA LYS A 36 23.07 -6.51 2.07
C LYS A 36 21.61 -6.80 2.41
N GLY A 37 20.67 -5.92 2.04
CA GLY A 37 19.25 -6.03 2.35
C GLY A 37 18.93 -5.92 3.83
N LYS A 38 19.79 -5.25 4.62
CA LYS A 38 19.67 -5.16 6.09
C LYS A 38 18.77 -4.01 6.53
N LYS A 39 18.58 -2.99 5.71
CA LYS A 39 17.70 -1.85 5.96
C LYS A 39 16.92 -1.50 4.69
N ALA A 40 15.62 -1.30 4.87
CA ALA A 40 14.77 -0.68 3.88
C ALA A 40 13.84 0.33 4.56
N ILE A 41 13.37 1.32 3.79
CA ILE A 41 12.37 2.28 4.22
C ILE A 41 11.17 2.14 3.29
N TYR A 42 10.00 1.97 3.87
CA TYR A 42 8.75 1.95 3.12
C TYR A 42 7.99 3.23 3.40
N HIS A 43 7.67 3.95 2.34
CA HIS A 43 6.87 5.16 2.34
C HIS A 43 5.54 4.87 1.69
N LYS A 44 4.45 5.21 2.35
CA LYS A 44 3.09 5.10 1.83
C LYS A 44 2.43 6.46 1.87
N ARG A 45 1.81 6.85 0.76
CA ARG A 45 1.07 8.09 0.58
C ARG A 45 -0.27 7.75 -0.06
N GLU A 46 -1.36 8.04 0.65
CA GLU A 46 -2.72 7.84 0.14
C GLU A 46 -3.51 9.13 0.24
N THR A 47 -4.25 9.49 -0.80
CA THR A 47 -5.30 10.50 -0.73
C THR A 47 -6.64 9.77 -0.68
N ILE A 48 -7.37 9.92 0.42
CA ILE A 48 -8.65 9.23 0.64
C ILE A 48 -9.80 10.21 0.77
N LYS A 49 -10.99 9.84 0.28
CA LYS A 49 -12.23 10.57 0.48
C LYS A 49 -13.14 9.77 1.40
N LEU A 50 -13.49 10.35 2.54
CA LEU A 50 -14.35 9.68 3.52
C LEU A 50 -15.78 9.51 2.99
N LEU A 51 -16.35 8.35 3.26
CA LEU A 51 -17.70 8.01 2.82
C LEU A 51 -18.68 7.92 4.00
N GLN A 52 -18.21 8.15 5.22
CA GLN A 52 -19.01 8.11 6.44
C GLN A 52 -18.67 9.28 7.34
N ASP A 53 -19.63 9.67 8.18
CA ASP A 53 -19.41 10.60 9.28
C ASP A 53 -18.81 9.89 10.48
N TYR A 54 -18.21 10.66 11.39
CA TYR A 54 -17.63 10.20 12.64
C TYR A 54 -16.48 9.19 12.49
N VAL A 55 -15.74 9.25 11.38
CA VAL A 55 -14.53 8.45 11.19
C VAL A 55 -13.43 9.01 12.09
N ALA A 56 -13.08 8.27 13.15
CA ALA A 56 -12.07 8.69 14.13
C ALA A 56 -10.76 7.89 14.06
N ALA A 57 -10.71 6.85 13.24
CA ALA A 57 -9.54 5.98 13.10
C ALA A 57 -9.30 5.55 11.65
N TYR A 58 -8.04 5.23 11.36
CA TYR A 58 -7.57 4.62 10.12
C TYR A 58 -6.78 3.36 10.48
N THR A 59 -6.83 2.33 9.65
CA THR A 59 -6.08 1.09 9.88
C THR A 59 -5.06 0.88 8.77
N ASP A 60 -3.78 0.82 9.14
CA ASP A 60 -2.72 0.39 8.23
C ASP A 60 -2.52 -1.12 8.33
N SER A 61 -2.14 -1.77 7.22
CA SER A 61 -1.82 -3.19 7.20
C SER A 61 -0.42 -3.43 6.63
N ALA A 62 0.34 -4.29 7.30
CA ALA A 62 1.73 -4.56 6.99
C ALA A 62 2.06 -6.05 7.15
N TRP A 63 2.90 -6.57 6.27
CA TRP A 63 3.46 -7.92 6.36
C TRP A 63 4.80 -7.94 5.64
N GLY A 64 5.62 -8.94 5.95
CA GLY A 64 6.95 -9.07 5.37
C GLY A 64 7.90 -9.86 6.25
N ARG A 65 9.15 -9.94 5.80
CA ARG A 65 10.25 -10.57 6.53
C ARG A 65 10.97 -9.56 7.42
N GLY A 66 11.65 -10.06 8.45
CA GLY A 66 12.45 -9.25 9.35
C GLY A 66 11.62 -8.41 10.32
N GLN A 67 12.24 -7.36 10.85
CA GLN A 67 11.60 -6.41 11.76
C GLN A 67 10.94 -5.30 10.93
N ILE A 68 9.69 -5.50 10.51
CA ILE A 68 8.97 -4.60 9.57
C ILE A 68 8.51 -3.26 10.19
N PHE A 69 8.63 -3.12 11.51
CA PHE A 69 8.28 -1.92 12.28
C PHE A 69 9.46 -1.46 13.16
N ALA A 70 10.69 -1.56 12.67
CA ALA A 70 11.87 -1.11 13.42
C ALA A 70 11.83 0.40 13.72
N ASP A 71 11.15 1.15 12.87
CA ASP A 71 10.63 2.50 13.12
C ASP A 71 9.27 2.61 12.42
N TYR A 72 8.36 3.43 12.94
CA TYR A 72 7.03 3.66 12.36
C TYR A 72 6.55 5.07 12.69
N ARG A 73 6.22 5.83 11.64
CA ARG A 73 5.64 7.17 11.75
C ARG A 73 4.41 7.26 10.86
N CYS A 74 3.39 7.97 11.34
CA CYS A 74 2.20 8.23 10.56
C CYS A 74 1.71 9.66 10.72
N SER A 75 0.97 10.13 9.72
CA SER A 75 0.29 11.41 9.71
C SER A 75 -0.90 11.37 8.75
N PRO A 76 -2.02 12.03 9.04
CA PRO A 76 -2.40 12.59 10.32
C PRO A 76 -2.63 11.51 11.37
N GLY A 77 -2.67 11.93 12.64
CA GLY A 77 -2.99 11.04 13.75
C GLY A 77 -1.78 10.40 14.41
N VAL A 78 -2.05 9.40 15.25
CA VAL A 78 -1.05 8.66 16.02
C VAL A 78 -1.40 7.18 16.06
N ALA A 79 -0.40 6.31 15.95
CA ALA A 79 -0.60 4.88 16.20
C ALA A 79 -0.96 4.66 17.67
N VAL A 80 -2.10 4.02 17.94
CA VAL A 80 -2.61 3.78 19.29
C VAL A 80 -2.65 2.31 19.67
N ASP A 81 -2.64 1.41 18.68
CA ASP A 81 -2.56 -0.02 18.91
C ASP A 81 -1.92 -0.75 17.71
N ARG A 82 -1.40 -1.94 17.95
CA ARG A 82 -0.85 -2.83 16.93
C ARG A 82 -1.14 -4.28 17.30
N TYR A 83 -1.78 -5.00 16.39
CA TYR A 83 -2.13 -6.40 16.60
C TYR A 83 -1.86 -7.22 15.34
N GLN A 84 -1.73 -8.53 15.52
CA GLN A 84 -1.56 -9.48 14.43
C GLN A 84 -2.88 -10.20 14.15
N SER A 85 -3.21 -10.39 12.88
CA SER A 85 -4.32 -11.25 12.45
C SER A 85 -3.87 -12.05 11.23
N GLY A 86 -3.73 -13.35 11.41
CA GLY A 86 -3.08 -14.24 10.43
C GLY A 86 -1.62 -13.86 10.19
N HIS A 87 -1.23 -13.73 8.92
CA HIS A 87 0.12 -13.34 8.52
C HIS A 87 0.34 -11.82 8.45
N LYS A 88 -0.69 -11.01 8.74
CA LYS A 88 -0.64 -9.55 8.66
C LYS A 88 -0.65 -8.91 10.04
N TYR A 89 0.06 -7.81 10.15
CA TYR A 89 -0.06 -6.88 11.25
C TYR A 89 -0.96 -5.72 10.85
N TYR A 90 -1.74 -5.25 11.80
CA TYR A 90 -2.60 -4.09 11.69
C TYR A 90 -2.14 -3.03 12.69
N VAL A 91 -2.06 -1.78 12.24
CA VAL A 91 -1.77 -0.63 13.11
C VAL A 91 -3.02 0.23 13.13
N LEU A 92 -3.61 0.40 14.31
CA LEU A 92 -4.74 1.30 14.52
C LEU A 92 -4.19 2.72 14.71
N ILE A 93 -4.62 3.64 13.85
CA ILE A 93 -4.21 5.05 13.87
C ILE A 93 -5.41 5.88 14.31
N SER A 94 -5.30 6.55 15.46
CA SER A 94 -6.29 7.54 15.90
C SER A 94 -6.08 8.83 15.11
N LEU A 95 -7.13 9.31 14.44
CA LEU A 95 -7.12 10.60 13.72
C LEU A 95 -7.22 11.81 14.67
N ARG A 96 -7.30 11.57 15.99
CA ARG A 96 -7.42 12.54 17.09
C ARG A 96 -8.70 13.37 17.12
N GLU A 97 -9.45 13.38 16.02
CA GLU A 97 -10.75 14.01 15.90
C GLU A 97 -11.66 13.21 14.97
N ALA A 98 -12.96 13.32 15.19
CA ALA A 98 -13.97 12.70 14.33
C ALA A 98 -14.07 13.47 13.01
N LYS A 99 -13.86 12.77 11.91
CA LYS A 99 -13.93 13.31 10.55
C LYS A 99 -15.31 13.08 9.93
N ARG A 100 -15.68 13.94 8.99
CA ARG A 100 -17.00 13.96 8.36
C ARG A 100 -16.98 13.33 6.97
N ARG A 101 -18.14 12.89 6.51
CA ARG A 101 -18.34 12.38 5.17
C ARG A 101 -17.92 13.43 4.15
N GLY A 102 -17.21 13.01 3.12
CA GLY A 102 -16.77 13.85 2.01
C GLY A 102 -15.43 14.56 2.24
N GLU A 103 -14.91 14.58 3.47
CA GLU A 103 -13.56 15.10 3.74
C GLU A 103 -12.49 14.31 2.98
N ILE A 104 -11.45 15.02 2.55
CA ILE A 104 -10.28 14.43 1.89
C ILE A 104 -9.13 14.45 2.88
N LEU A 105 -8.56 13.27 3.13
CA LEU A 105 -7.38 13.12 3.99
C LEU A 105 -6.19 12.67 3.15
N ARG A 106 -5.00 13.16 3.50
CA ARG A 106 -3.73 12.70 2.95
C ARG A 106 -3.02 11.90 4.03
N ILE A 107 -3.03 10.58 3.89
CA ILE A 107 -2.39 9.65 4.82
C ILE A 107 -0.94 9.44 4.37
N GLY A 108 -0.01 9.67 5.29
CA GLY A 108 1.41 9.39 5.15
C GLY A 108 1.84 8.39 6.21
N ILE A 109 2.49 7.32 5.78
CA ILE A 109 3.06 6.31 6.68
C ILE A 109 4.48 6.02 6.23
N ASP A 110 5.41 6.04 7.17
CA ASP A 110 6.81 5.66 6.95
C ASP A 110 7.17 4.56 7.93
N ARG A 111 7.76 3.46 7.44
CA ARG A 111 8.26 2.37 8.29
C ARG A 111 9.67 1.97 7.89
N THR A 112 10.50 1.71 8.89
CA THR A 112 11.82 1.09 8.68
C THR A 112 11.71 -0.42 8.83
N VAL A 113 12.22 -1.15 7.84
CA VAL A 113 12.34 -2.61 7.86
C VAL A 113 13.81 -2.97 8.09
N LYS A 114 14.10 -3.79 9.09
CA LYS A 114 15.43 -4.36 9.32
C LYS A 114 15.45 -5.85 8.98
N ASN A 115 16.52 -6.31 8.31
CA ASN A 115 16.75 -7.70 7.92
C ASN A 115 15.57 -8.32 7.12
N GLY A 116 14.99 -7.53 6.20
CA GLY A 116 13.84 -7.97 5.40
C GLY A 116 14.20 -8.51 4.02
N PHE A 117 15.38 -8.15 3.49
CA PHE A 117 15.76 -8.36 2.09
C PHE A 117 17.14 -9.01 1.94
N ASP A 118 17.59 -9.73 2.96
CA ASP A 118 18.89 -10.41 3.03
C ASP A 118 18.88 -11.83 2.40
N VAL A 119 17.92 -12.09 1.53
CA VAL A 119 17.76 -13.36 0.78
C VAL A 119 17.87 -13.13 -0.73
N SER A 120 17.87 -14.20 -1.53
CA SER A 120 18.08 -14.17 -3.01
C SER A 120 16.90 -13.63 -3.83
N THR A 121 15.75 -13.38 -3.21
CA THR A 121 14.58 -12.78 -3.84
C THR A 121 14.01 -11.68 -2.97
N GLY A 122 13.26 -10.76 -3.56
CA GLY A 122 12.52 -9.76 -2.79
C GLY A 122 11.16 -9.49 -3.42
N TRP A 123 10.29 -8.87 -2.62
CA TRP A 123 8.97 -8.47 -3.07
C TRP A 123 8.48 -7.23 -2.30
N SER A 124 7.64 -6.45 -2.98
CA SER A 124 6.83 -5.37 -2.40
C SER A 124 5.39 -5.60 -2.82
N GLU A 125 4.54 -5.89 -1.85
CA GLU A 125 3.16 -6.31 -2.08
C GLU A 125 2.16 -5.31 -1.52
N THR A 126 1.04 -5.18 -2.20
CA THR A 126 -0.08 -4.37 -1.75
C THR A 126 -1.40 -5.04 -2.11
N GLN A 127 -2.27 -5.15 -1.10
CA GLN A 127 -3.64 -5.62 -1.27
C GLN A 127 -4.57 -4.41 -1.37
N VAL A 128 -5.36 -4.35 -2.43
CA VAL A 128 -6.36 -3.30 -2.65
C VAL A 128 -7.62 -3.62 -1.86
N SER A 129 -7.70 -3.15 -0.61
CA SER A 129 -8.85 -3.43 0.28
C SER A 129 -10.02 -2.44 0.15
N HIS A 130 -9.81 -1.32 -0.52
CA HIS A 130 -10.79 -0.26 -0.74
C HIS A 130 -10.88 0.09 -2.22
N ARG A 131 -12.01 0.68 -2.64
CA ARG A 131 -12.13 1.20 -4.02
C ARG A 131 -11.02 2.22 -4.24
N THR A 132 -10.16 1.93 -5.20
CA THR A 132 -8.97 2.73 -5.48
C THR A 132 -9.04 3.21 -6.93
N ARG A 133 -8.76 4.50 -7.17
CA ARG A 133 -8.80 5.07 -8.54
C ARG A 133 -7.45 4.99 -9.23
N HIS A 134 -6.38 5.30 -8.53
CA HIS A 134 -5.02 5.19 -9.03
C HIS A 134 -4.17 4.50 -7.99
N PHE A 135 -3.32 3.58 -8.45
CA PHE A 135 -2.35 2.89 -7.63
C PHE A 135 -1.00 2.88 -8.32
N ARG A 136 0.04 3.22 -7.56
CA ARG A 136 1.44 3.20 -7.99
C ARG A 136 2.32 2.56 -6.93
N THR A 137 3.20 1.68 -7.37
CA THR A 137 4.21 1.04 -6.52
C THR A 137 5.59 1.31 -7.10
N VAL A 138 6.50 1.70 -6.23
CA VAL A 138 7.88 2.02 -6.55
C VAL A 138 8.82 1.17 -5.69
N VAL A 139 9.88 0.64 -6.29
CA VAL A 139 11.01 0.04 -5.55
C VAL A 139 12.28 0.74 -5.98
N ILE A 140 13.03 1.27 -5.02
CA ILE A 140 14.35 1.89 -5.25
C ILE A 140 15.42 0.92 -4.77
N PHE A 141 16.30 0.52 -5.67
CA PHE A 141 17.39 -0.42 -5.44
C PHE A 141 18.70 0.29 -5.15
N PRO A 142 19.55 -0.22 -4.23
CA PRO A 142 20.87 0.33 -4.00
C PRO A 142 21.76 0.09 -5.23
N LYS A 143 22.68 1.01 -5.52
CA LYS A 143 23.58 0.90 -6.68
C LYS A 143 24.46 -0.36 -6.63
N GLU A 144 24.75 -0.86 -5.43
CA GLU A 144 25.60 -2.04 -5.21
C GLU A 144 24.84 -3.37 -5.38
N ARG A 145 23.51 -3.34 -5.51
CA ARG A 145 22.69 -4.54 -5.65
C ARG A 145 21.45 -4.24 -6.47
N LEU A 146 21.62 -4.33 -7.79
CA LEU A 146 20.57 -4.15 -8.79
C LEU A 146 19.79 -5.46 -9.00
N PRO A 147 18.51 -5.40 -9.39
CA PRO A 147 17.73 -6.59 -9.66
C PRO A 147 18.17 -7.26 -10.99
N GLN A 148 18.25 -8.58 -11.01
CA GLN A 148 18.51 -9.38 -12.23
C GLN A 148 17.23 -9.74 -12.99
N GLY A 149 16.09 -9.77 -12.29
CA GLY A 149 14.80 -10.07 -12.86
C GLY A 149 13.70 -9.33 -12.10
N LEU A 150 12.68 -8.88 -12.82
CA LEU A 150 11.58 -8.07 -12.31
C LEU A 150 10.25 -8.57 -12.87
N TRP A 151 9.27 -8.77 -12.00
CA TRP A 151 7.94 -9.21 -12.37
C TRP A 151 6.88 -8.47 -11.57
N LEU A 152 5.78 -8.14 -12.23
CA LEU A 152 4.52 -7.83 -11.57
C LEU A 152 3.69 -9.11 -11.46
N ILE A 153 3.19 -9.39 -10.27
CA ILE A 153 2.24 -10.48 -10.02
C ILE A 153 0.90 -9.84 -9.62
N GLU A 154 -0.17 -10.28 -10.27
CA GLU A 154 -1.56 -10.01 -9.90
C GLU A 154 -2.19 -11.33 -9.43
N ALA A 155 -2.23 -11.51 -8.11
CA ALA A 155 -2.51 -12.81 -7.49
C ALA A 155 -3.89 -13.39 -7.87
N ASN A 156 -4.95 -12.60 -7.77
CA ASN A 156 -6.32 -13.07 -8.02
C ASN A 156 -6.63 -13.25 -9.51
N ARG A 157 -5.86 -12.60 -10.38
CA ARG A 157 -5.91 -12.82 -11.84
C ARG A 157 -5.01 -13.96 -12.29
N ASN A 158 -4.21 -14.52 -11.39
CA ASN A 158 -3.17 -15.50 -11.70
C ASN A 158 -2.28 -15.05 -12.87
N ARG A 159 -1.93 -13.75 -12.89
CA ARG A 159 -1.15 -13.14 -13.97
C ARG A 159 0.22 -12.74 -13.45
N THR A 160 1.26 -13.14 -14.17
CA THR A 160 2.64 -12.70 -13.96
C THR A 160 3.12 -12.01 -15.23
N THR A 161 3.65 -10.80 -15.11
CA THR A 161 4.13 -10.00 -16.24
C THR A 161 5.57 -9.57 -15.96
N PRO A 162 6.55 -9.95 -16.80
CA PRO A 162 7.91 -9.42 -16.66
C PRO A 162 7.89 -7.91 -16.89
N LEU A 163 8.64 -7.17 -16.08
CA LEU A 163 8.80 -5.72 -16.24
C LEU A 163 10.13 -5.47 -16.96
N GLY A 164 10.06 -4.83 -18.13
CA GLY A 164 11.23 -4.43 -18.91
C GLY A 164 11.75 -3.05 -18.54
N ASP A 165 12.79 -2.61 -19.26
CA ASP A 165 13.55 -1.38 -18.99
C ASP A 165 12.70 -0.10 -18.97
N ASN A 166 11.56 -0.08 -19.66
CA ASN A 166 10.61 1.05 -19.65
C ASN A 166 10.04 1.38 -18.26
N HIS A 167 10.19 0.47 -17.29
CA HIS A 167 9.78 0.66 -15.90
C HIS A 167 10.92 1.15 -15.00
N ILE A 168 12.14 1.27 -15.52
CA ILE A 168 13.35 1.55 -14.77
C ILE A 168 13.82 2.98 -15.06
N GLU A 169 13.95 3.78 -14.01
CA GLU A 169 14.56 5.10 -14.03
C GLU A 169 15.88 5.03 -13.25
N ILE A 170 16.99 5.51 -13.85
CA ILE A 170 18.27 5.64 -13.15
C ILE A 170 18.30 7.00 -12.46
N LEU A 171 18.38 7.01 -11.13
CA LEU A 171 18.46 8.21 -10.33
C LEU A 171 19.86 8.86 -10.44
N PRO A 172 20.01 10.18 -10.16
CA PRO A 172 21.30 10.87 -10.25
C PRO A 172 22.42 10.27 -9.37
N ASP A 173 22.07 9.53 -8.32
CA ASP A 173 23.01 8.84 -7.42
C ASP A 173 23.36 7.41 -7.87
N GLY A 174 22.88 6.99 -9.06
CA GLY A 174 23.12 5.68 -9.66
C GLY A 174 22.19 4.57 -9.19
N ARG A 175 21.21 4.86 -8.31
CA ARG A 175 20.20 3.88 -7.89
C ARG A 175 19.16 3.65 -8.98
N HIS A 176 18.63 2.43 -9.04
CA HIS A 176 17.54 2.09 -9.96
C HIS A 176 16.19 2.25 -9.26
N LYS A 177 15.30 3.05 -9.84
CA LYS A 177 13.92 3.22 -9.41
C LYS A 177 13.01 2.48 -10.38
N VAL A 178 12.38 1.41 -9.90
CA VAL A 178 11.41 0.63 -10.68
C VAL A 178 10.01 1.09 -10.33
N THR A 179 9.21 1.45 -11.32
CA THR A 179 7.85 1.97 -11.15
C THR A 179 6.84 1.13 -11.92
N TRP A 180 5.74 0.78 -11.27
CA TRP A 180 4.53 0.28 -11.93
C TRP A 180 3.29 0.99 -11.40
N GLU A 181 2.31 1.22 -12.27
CA GLU A 181 1.07 1.90 -11.91
C GLU A 181 -0.15 1.40 -12.70
N THR A 182 -1.34 1.70 -12.18
CA THR A 182 -2.62 1.47 -12.85
C THR A 182 -3.68 2.49 -12.43
N THR A 183 -4.54 2.87 -13.36
CA THR A 183 -5.72 3.75 -13.13
C THR A 183 -7.02 2.97 -12.92
N LYS A 184 -6.96 1.64 -12.88
CA LYS A 184 -8.11 0.76 -12.63
C LYS A 184 -7.71 -0.42 -11.72
N PRO A 185 -7.15 -0.16 -10.53
CA PRO A 185 -6.80 -1.22 -9.61
C PRO A 185 -8.06 -2.00 -9.20
N LYS A 186 -8.01 -3.32 -9.29
CA LYS A 186 -9.16 -4.18 -9.01
C LYS A 186 -9.33 -4.32 -7.49
N LEU A 187 -10.55 -4.12 -6.99
CA LEU A 187 -10.86 -4.34 -5.58
C LEU A 187 -10.54 -5.79 -5.19
N PHE A 188 -9.91 -5.96 -4.03
CA PHE A 188 -9.38 -7.20 -3.45
C PHE A 188 -8.19 -7.83 -4.19
N GLU A 189 -7.73 -7.24 -5.30
CA GLU A 189 -6.51 -7.69 -5.97
C GLU A 189 -5.28 -7.47 -5.10
N THR A 190 -4.29 -8.35 -5.29
CA THR A 190 -2.97 -8.20 -4.68
C THR A 190 -1.95 -8.00 -5.78
N TYR A 191 -1.31 -6.83 -5.77
CA TYR A 191 -0.25 -6.45 -6.70
C TYR A 191 1.10 -6.63 -6.00
N THR A 192 1.97 -7.43 -6.59
CA THR A 192 3.30 -7.71 -6.03
C THR A 192 4.36 -7.40 -7.07
N LEU A 193 5.21 -6.41 -6.79
CA LEU A 193 6.49 -6.27 -7.49
C LEU A 193 7.45 -7.28 -6.88
N LYS A 194 7.90 -8.24 -7.67
CA LYS A 194 8.83 -9.31 -7.26
C LYS A 194 10.12 -9.21 -8.06
N TRP A 195 11.25 -9.52 -7.42
CA TRP A 195 12.54 -9.51 -8.08
C TRP A 195 13.50 -10.60 -7.57
N THR A 196 14.53 -10.84 -8.36
CA THR A 196 15.70 -11.67 -8.04
C THR A 196 16.96 -10.78 -8.02
N TRP A 197 17.95 -11.19 -7.24
CA TRP A 197 19.24 -10.51 -7.11
C TRP A 197 20.34 -11.17 -7.91
#